data_AF-G5CES9-F1
#
_entry.id   AF-G5CES9-F1
#
_cell.length_a   1.000
_cell.length_b   1.000
_cell.length_c   1.000
_cell.angle_alpha   90.00
_cell.angle_beta   90.00
_cell.angle_gamma   90.00
#
_symmetry.space_group_name_H-M   'P 1'
#
loop_
_entity.id
_entity.type
_entity.pdbx_description
1 polymer ?
#
loop_
_entity_poly.entity_id
_entity_poly.type
_entity_poly.pdbx_seq_one_letter_code
_entity_poly.pdbx_strand_id
1 'polypeptide(L)' 'MIQAAKIIGTGLATTGLIGAGVGIGVVFGALILGVARNPAIKGQLFAYAILGFAFSEATGLFALMMAFLLLFVV' A
#
# COMPACT_ATOMS: atom_id res chain seq x y z
N MET A 1 25.59 -5.34 -18.96
CA MET A 1 24.26 -4.77 -19.26
C MET A 1 23.17 -5.27 -18.32
N ILE A 2 23.11 -6.57 -17.99
CA ILE A 2 22.08 -7.16 -17.11
C ILE A 2 22.05 -6.53 -15.70
N GLN A 3 23.22 -6.28 -15.09
CA GLN A 3 23.30 -5.64 -13.76
C GLN A 3 22.68 -4.22 -13.74
N ALA A 4 22.89 -3.42 -14.79
CA ALA A 4 22.32 -2.08 -14.88
C ALA A 4 20.80 -2.14 -15.06
N ALA A 5 20.31 -3.05 -15.92
CA ALA A 5 18.87 -3.29 -16.08
C ALA A 5 18.21 -3.74 -14.77
N LYS A 6 18.93 -4.52 -13.95
CA LYS A 6 18.46 -5.00 -12.64
C LYS A 6 18.25 -3.86 -11.64
N ILE A 7 19.20 -2.94 -11.54
CA ILE A 7 19.10 -1.77 -10.64
C ILE A 7 17.97 -0.84 -11.11
N ILE A 8 17.86 -0.57 -12.41
CA ILE A 8 16.79 0.25 -12.97
C ILE A 8 15.42 -0.42 -12.74
N GLY A 9 15.30 -1.72 -13.02
CA GLY A 9 14.08 -2.49 -12.81
C GLY A 9 13.64 -2.53 -11.34
N THR A 10 14.61 -2.62 -10.41
CA THR A 10 14.33 -2.53 -8.97
C THR A 10 13.74 -1.16 -8.61
N GLY A 11 14.35 -0.07 -9.11
CA GLY A 11 13.84 1.28 -8.87
C GLY A 11 12.45 1.52 -9.46
N LEU A 12 12.14 0.91 -10.60
CA LEU A 12 10.80 0.96 -11.18
C LEU A 12 9.78 0.14 -10.38
N ALA A 13 10.17 -1.02 -9.85
CA ALA A 13 9.27 -1.87 -9.06
C ALA A 13 8.78 -1.17 -7.78
N THR A 14 9.58 -0.32 -7.14
CA THR A 14 9.18 0.40 -5.92
C THR A 14 8.13 1.48 -6.17
N THR A 15 7.93 1.93 -7.42
CA THR A 15 6.88 2.91 -7.74
C THR A 15 5.47 2.39 -7.41
N GLY A 16 5.27 1.08 -7.34
CA GLY A 16 4.02 0.47 -6.89
C GLY A 16 3.60 0.85 -5.46
N LEU A 17 4.55 1.28 -4.61
CA LEU A 17 4.26 1.76 -3.25
C LEU A 17 3.45 3.05 -3.24
N ILE A 18 3.48 3.84 -4.31
CA ILE A 18 2.67 5.06 -4.44
C ILE A 18 1.18 4.70 -4.37
N GLY A 19 0.77 3.62 -5.03
CA GLY A 19 -0.61 3.14 -5.02
C GLY A 19 -1.06 2.74 -3.61
N ALA A 20 -0.20 2.01 -2.89
CA ALA A 20 -0.48 1.63 -1.49
C ALA A 20 -0.58 2.87 -0.59
N GLY A 21 0.34 3.83 -0.70
CA GLY A 21 0.33 5.05 0.09
C GLY A 21 -0.93 5.91 -0.14
N VAL A 22 -1.32 6.09 -1.39
CA VAL A 22 -2.57 6.79 -1.74
C VAL A 22 -3.79 6.03 -1.23
N GLY A 23 -3.83 4.70 -1.40
CA GLY A 23 -4.94 3.88 -0.94
C GLY A 23 -5.15 3.96 0.57
N ILE A 24 -4.07 3.91 1.35
CA ILE A 24 -4.11 4.07 2.81
C ILE A 24 -4.66 5.46 3.18
N GLY A 25 -4.17 6.52 2.52
CA GLY A 25 -4.64 7.89 2.73
C GLY A 25 -6.15 8.03 2.47
N VAL A 26 -6.65 7.41 1.40
CA VAL A 26 -8.09 7.42 1.07
C VAL A 26 -8.91 6.66 2.11
N VAL A 27 -8.47 5.46 2.51
CA VAL A 27 -9.18 4.63 3.51
C VAL A 27 -9.32 5.35 4.84
N PHE A 28 -8.22 5.90 5.37
CA PHE A 28 -8.26 6.64 6.63
C PHE A 28 -8.96 7.99 6.50
N GLY A 29 -8.85 8.67 5.35
CA GLY A 29 -9.62 9.88 5.09
C GLY A 29 -11.13 9.63 5.12
N ALA A 30 -11.59 8.55 4.48
CA ALA A 30 -12.99 8.12 4.50
C ALA A 30 -13.45 7.70 5.90
N LEU A 31 -12.58 7.06 6.70
CA LEU A 31 -12.86 6.74 8.10
C LEU A 31 -13.12 8.01 8.92
N ILE A 32 -12.25 9.02 8.82
CA ILE A 32 -12.38 10.26 9.59
C ILE A 32 -13.69 10.98 9.21
N LEU A 33 -13.99 11.09 7.92
CA LEU A 33 -15.24 11.68 7.44
C LEU A 33 -16.48 10.88 7.88
N GLY A 34 -16.41 9.56 7.86
CA GLY A 34 -17.49 8.68 8.32
C GLY A 34 -17.75 8.80 9.81
N VAL A 35 -16.70 8.79 10.63
CA VAL A 35 -16.78 8.97 12.09
C VAL A 35 -17.27 10.38 12.44
N ALA A 36 -16.86 11.41 11.71
CA ALA A 36 -17.34 12.78 11.91
C ALA A 36 -18.86 12.90 11.68
N ARG A 37 -19.43 12.11 10.76
CA ARG A 37 -20.87 12.09 10.48
C ARG A 37 -21.67 11.28 11.51
N ASN A 38 -21.14 10.15 11.96
CA ASN A 38 -21.79 9.33 12.96
C ASN A 38 -20.77 8.66 13.89
N PRO A 39 -20.47 9.27 15.05
CA PRO A 39 -19.49 8.72 15.99
C PRO A 39 -19.89 7.38 16.61
N ALA A 40 -21.19 7.03 16.65
CA ALA A 40 -21.68 5.82 17.31
C ALA A 40 -21.21 4.53 16.61
N ILE A 41 -20.96 4.59 15.29
CA ILE A 41 -20.53 3.44 14.48
C ILE A 41 -19.00 3.36 14.31
N LYS A 42 -18.22 4.14 15.09
CA LYS A 42 -16.76 4.20 14.98
C LYS A 42 -16.09 2.83 15.04
N GLY A 43 -16.53 1.94 15.94
CA GLY A 43 -15.92 0.61 16.11
C GLY A 43 -16.01 -0.25 14.85
N GLN A 44 -17.19 -0.26 14.21
CA GLN A 44 -17.41 -1.00 12.96
C GLN A 44 -16.66 -0.37 11.79
N LEU A 45 -16.70 0.95 11.65
CA LEU A 45 -15.95 1.67 10.61
C LEU A 45 -14.44 1.46 10.75
N PHE A 46 -13.92 1.42 11.98
CA PHE A 46 -12.50 1.15 12.23
C PHE A 46 -12.12 -0.26 11.78
N ALA A 47 -12.93 -1.28 12.06
CA ALA A 47 -12.67 -2.64 11.57
C ALA A 47 -12.62 -2.71 10.03
N TYR A 48 -13.54 -2.02 9.35
CA TYR A 48 -13.52 -1.94 7.88
C TYR A 48 -12.32 -1.15 7.34
N ALA A 49 -11.91 -0.08 8.03
CA ALA A 49 -10.73 0.69 7.67
C ALA A 49 -9.45 -0.13 7.81
N ILE A 50 -9.31 -0.93 8.86
CA ILE A 50 -8.15 -1.84 9.02
C ILE A 50 -8.12 -2.91 7.94
N LEU A 51 -9.28 -3.46 7.57
CA LEU A 51 -9.38 -4.40 6.45
C LEU A 51 -8.97 -3.75 5.11
N GLY A 52 -9.48 -2.53 4.84
CA GLY A 52 -9.11 -1.77 3.64
C GLY A 52 -7.62 -1.39 3.61
N PHE A 53 -7.06 -1.01 4.76
CA PHE A 53 -5.64 -0.77 4.94
C PHE A 53 -4.81 -2.02 4.60
N ALA A 54 -5.19 -3.18 5.15
CA ALA A 54 -4.47 -4.43 4.94
C ALA A 54 -4.44 -4.84 3.46
N PHE A 55 -5.56 -4.66 2.73
CA PHE A 55 -5.59 -4.92 1.29
C PHE A 55 -4.75 -3.93 0.48
N SER A 56 -4.81 -2.64 0.84
CA SER A 56 -3.97 -1.61 0.20
C SER A 56 -2.48 -1.91 0.41
N GLU A 57 -2.08 -2.25 1.62
CA GLU A 57 -0.69 -2.62 1.95
C GLU A 57 -0.25 -3.91 1.26
N ALA A 58 -1.10 -4.93 1.16
CA ALA A 58 -0.75 -6.17 0.47
C ALA A 58 -0.25 -5.91 -0.97
N THR A 59 -0.86 -4.95 -1.68
CA THR A 59 -0.40 -4.57 -3.02
C THR A 59 0.99 -3.90 -3.02
N GLY A 60 1.27 -3.08 -2.00
CA GLY A 60 2.59 -2.45 -1.81
C GLY A 60 3.66 -3.48 -1.46
N LEU A 61 3.32 -4.46 -0.61
CA LEU A 61 4.21 -5.55 -0.25
C LEU A 61 4.54 -6.46 -1.45
N PHE A 62 3.60 -6.70 -2.36
CA PHE A 62 3.92 -7.44 -3.60
C PHE A 62 4.89 -6.66 -4.50
N ALA A 63 4.73 -5.35 -4.63
CA ALA A 63 5.67 -4.51 -5.39
C ALA A 63 7.08 -4.53 -4.75
N LEU A 64 7.14 -4.46 -3.42
CA LEU A 64 8.37 -4.48 -2.65
C LEU A 64 9.05 -5.87 -2.66
N MET A 65 8.26 -6.95 -2.65
CA MET A 65 8.74 -8.31 -2.88
C MET A 65 9.44 -8.43 -4.24
N MET A 66 8.82 -7.92 -5.31
CA MET A 66 9.44 -7.94 -6.64
C MET A 66 10.72 -7.11 -6.69
N ALA A 67 10.75 -5.96 -6.02
CA ALA A 67 11.96 -5.15 -5.90
C ALA A 67 13.10 -5.93 -5.20
N PHE A 68 12.81 -6.65 -4.12
CA PHE A 68 13.83 -7.47 -3.45
C PHE A 68 14.28 -8.68 -4.26
N LEU A 69 13.37 -9.35 -4.98
CA LEU A 69 13.73 -10.44 -5.87
C LEU A 69 14.68 -9.96 -6.98
N LEU A 70 14.39 -8.81 -7.59
CA LEU A 70 15.26 -8.20 -8.58
C LEU A 70 16.60 -7.77 -7.96
N LEU A 71 16.61 -7.21 -6.76
CA LEU A 71 17.85 -6.68 -6.18
C LEU A 71 18.80 -7.78 -5.68
N PHE A 72 18.26 -8.83 -5.03
CA PHE A 72 19.06 -9.78 -4.26
C PHE A 72 19.11 -11.21 -4.81
N VAL A 73 18.12 -11.62 -5.61
CA VAL A 73 17.99 -13.02 -6.04
C VAL A 73 18.37 -13.20 -7.51
N VAL A 74 17.74 -12.44 -8.40
CA VAL A 74 18.10 -12.36 -9.82
C VAL A 74 19.39 -11.57 -9.97
#